data_AF-A0A5Q4DYM8-F1
#
_entry.id   AF-A0A5Q4DYM8-F1
#
_cell.length_a   1.000
_cell.length_b   1.000
_cell.length_c   1.000
_cell.angle_alpha   90.00
_cell.angle_beta   90.00
_cell.angle_gamma   90.00
#
_symmetry.space_group_name_H-M   'P 1'
#
loop_
_entity.id
_entity.type
_entity.pdbx_description
1 polymer ?
#
loop_
_entity_poly.entity_id
_entity_poly.type
_entity_poly.pdbx_seq_one_letter_code
_entity_poly.pdbx_strand_id
1 'polypeptide(L)'
;MGFPRLFAAGVIVPAALVGLLAGPLARLAQADTVLQEAGTIYPAESTYPFEGTAGQQITITLDSTDFDPVLTLLDPSETEIAFNDDFGGSLNSKIIITLPEDGTYTVVARSFSGEGGDYDLVVRASTEFEITFAEAEALVLAEDYPAAIAAYTQAIALDPSQSTAYLGRAQAVLGQVYLEQGEAIEGPEDIPLEARELVIADFEQAAILLEADGSEDWALSLREQVEVLRNLESFN
;
A
#
# COMPACT_ATOMS: atom_id res chain seq x y z
N MET A 1 7.58 13.39 17.52
CA MET A 1 8.61 12.81 16.63
C MET A 1 8.25 11.35 16.36
N GLY A 2 7.53 11.12 15.27
CA GLY A 2 7.25 9.81 14.71
C GLY A 2 6.95 10.04 13.24
N PHE A 3 7.76 9.47 12.35
CA PHE A 3 7.49 9.49 10.92
C PHE A 3 6.36 8.50 10.64
N PRO A 4 5.36 8.83 9.80
CA PRO A 4 4.52 7.81 9.20
C PRO A 4 5.39 6.94 8.28
N ARG A 5 5.14 5.63 8.29
CA ARG A 5 5.81 4.71 7.35
C ARG A 5 5.12 4.79 6.00
N LEU A 6 5.92 4.92 4.95
CA LEU A 6 5.44 4.88 3.56
C LEU A 6 5.34 3.42 3.09
N PHE A 7 4.18 3.11 2.49
CA PHE A 7 3.86 2.11 1.47
C PHE A 7 4.42 0.69 1.51
N ALA A 8 3.51 -0.24 1.22
CA ALA A 8 3.82 -1.57 0.71
C ALA A 8 4.68 -1.49 -0.57
N ALA A 9 5.88 -2.08 -0.52
CA ALA A 9 6.72 -2.34 -1.68
C ALA A 9 7.43 -3.69 -1.48
N GLY A 10 6.82 -4.76 -1.99
CA GLY A 10 7.39 -6.11 -1.94
C GLY A 10 8.52 -6.30 -2.96
N VAL A 11 9.78 -6.11 -2.55
CA VAL A 11 10.94 -6.71 -3.25
C VAL A 11 11.93 -7.29 -2.26
N ILE A 12 12.17 -8.60 -2.38
CA ILE A 12 13.18 -9.33 -1.62
C ILE A 12 14.58 -8.96 -2.12
N VAL A 13 15.43 -8.43 -1.23
CA VAL A 13 16.88 -8.29 -1.49
C VAL A 13 17.63 -9.48 -0.89
N PRO A 14 18.38 -10.27 -1.67
CA PRO A 14 19.09 -11.45 -1.16
C PRO A 14 20.33 -11.05 -0.33
N ALA A 15 20.39 -11.51 0.92
CA ALA A 15 21.51 -11.23 1.82
C ALA A 15 22.73 -12.12 1.52
N ALA A 16 23.91 -11.52 1.29
CA ALA A 16 25.17 -12.24 1.10
C ALA A 16 26.36 -11.54 1.81
N LEU A 17 26.96 -12.24 2.79
CA LEU A 17 28.23 -11.94 3.50
C LEU A 17 28.23 -10.62 4.33
N VAL A 18 28.84 -10.48 5.52
CA VAL A 18 30.03 -11.08 6.21
C VAL A 18 29.70 -11.22 7.72
N GLY A 19 30.26 -12.10 8.57
CA GLY A 19 31.35 -13.09 8.45
C GLY A 19 31.67 -13.78 9.80
N LEU A 20 32.96 -13.98 10.12
CA LEU A 20 33.42 -14.70 11.34
C LEU A 20 33.96 -13.77 12.46
N LEU A 21 33.74 -14.17 13.72
CA LEU A 21 34.79 -14.30 14.75
C LEU A 21 34.41 -15.40 15.76
N ALA A 22 35.36 -16.26 16.14
CA ALA A 22 35.15 -17.39 17.05
C ALA A 22 36.18 -17.45 18.19
N GLY A 23 35.75 -17.88 19.37
CA GLY A 23 36.57 -18.12 20.57
C GLY A 23 36.02 -19.31 21.39
N PRO A 24 36.85 -19.99 22.21
CA PRO A 24 36.56 -21.37 22.63
C PRO A 24 35.62 -21.56 23.84
N LEU A 25 35.13 -22.79 23.94
CA LEU A 25 34.02 -23.28 24.77
C LEU A 25 34.25 -23.31 26.29
N ALA A 26 33.17 -23.06 27.04
CA ALA A 26 32.90 -23.70 28.34
C ALA A 26 31.56 -24.47 28.25
N ARG A 27 31.51 -25.69 28.78
CA ARG A 27 30.41 -26.64 28.58
C ARG A 27 29.56 -26.76 29.85
N LEU A 28 28.24 -26.63 29.71
CA LEU A 28 27.26 -27.09 30.70
C LEU A 28 26.36 -28.15 30.06
N ALA A 29 25.96 -29.16 30.84
CA ALA A 29 25.04 -30.19 30.40
C ALA A 29 23.59 -29.68 30.53
N GLN A 30 22.74 -30.01 29.57
CA GLN A 30 21.28 -29.92 29.67
C GLN A 30 20.66 -31.25 29.22
N ALA A 31 19.44 -31.50 29.66
CA ALA A 31 18.79 -32.81 29.60
C ALA A 31 18.43 -33.26 28.18
N ASP A 32 18.33 -34.58 27.98
CA ASP A 32 17.91 -35.17 26.70
C ASP A 32 16.43 -34.86 26.40
N THR A 33 16.20 -34.06 25.37
CA THR A 33 14.88 -33.76 24.80
C THR A 33 14.32 -34.98 24.07
N VAL A 34 13.10 -35.41 24.43
CA VAL A 34 12.41 -36.54 23.77
C VAL A 34 11.60 -36.11 22.54
N LEU A 35 10.92 -34.97 22.63
CA LEU A 35 10.32 -34.25 21.51
C LEU A 35 10.33 -32.75 21.86
N GLN A 36 10.71 -31.92 20.90
CA GLN A 36 10.61 -30.47 20.95
C GLN A 36 10.17 -30.03 19.57
N GLU A 37 9.01 -29.40 19.50
CA GLU A 37 8.43 -28.92 18.27
C GLU A 37 7.96 -27.48 18.52
N ALA A 38 8.44 -26.56 17.69
CA ALA A 38 7.90 -25.22 17.59
C ALA A 38 6.99 -25.23 16.36
N GLY A 39 5.72 -24.89 16.56
CA GLY A 39 4.72 -24.85 15.50
C GLY A 39 3.92 -23.56 15.58
N THR A 40 3.57 -23.01 14.42
CA THR A 40 2.70 -21.85 14.28
C THR A 40 1.25 -22.33 14.20
N ILE A 41 0.34 -21.67 14.92
CA ILE A 41 -1.10 -21.87 14.73
C ILE A 41 -1.47 -21.21 13.40
N TYR A 42 -2.15 -21.94 12.52
CA TYR A 42 -2.57 -21.40 11.23
C TYR A 42 -3.53 -20.20 11.44
N PRO A 43 -3.37 -19.10 10.69
CA PRO A 43 -4.41 -18.08 10.64
C PRO A 43 -5.70 -18.71 10.11
N ALA A 44 -6.85 -18.15 10.48
CA ALA A 44 -8.08 -18.41 9.75
C ALA A 44 -7.92 -17.89 8.31
N GLU A 45 -7.71 -18.80 7.37
CA GLU A 45 -7.68 -18.50 5.94
C GLU A 45 -8.86 -19.14 5.22
N SER A 46 -9.28 -18.53 4.11
CA SER A 46 -10.32 -19.06 3.24
C SER A 46 -9.93 -18.83 1.80
N THR A 47 -10.09 -19.86 0.97
CA THR A 47 -9.70 -19.84 -0.43
C THR A 47 -10.89 -19.86 -1.37
N TYR A 48 -10.83 -19.01 -2.39
CA TYR A 48 -11.93 -18.74 -3.31
C TYR A 48 -11.43 -18.84 -4.76
N PRO A 49 -11.65 -19.99 -5.42
CA PRO A 49 -11.27 -20.16 -6.81
C PRO A 49 -12.24 -19.44 -7.74
N PHE A 50 -11.73 -18.82 -8.81
CA PHE A 50 -12.52 -18.24 -9.89
C PHE A 50 -11.83 -18.43 -11.25
N GLU A 51 -12.62 -18.49 -12.32
CA GLU A 51 -12.10 -18.56 -13.69
C GLU A 51 -11.72 -17.17 -14.18
N GLY A 52 -10.50 -17.01 -14.67
CA GLY A 52 -9.97 -15.79 -15.26
C GLY A 52 -9.45 -16.02 -16.68
N THR A 53 -9.43 -14.95 -17.48
CA THR A 53 -8.86 -14.96 -18.84
C THR A 53 -7.72 -13.96 -19.00
N ALA A 54 -6.74 -14.29 -19.83
CA ALA A 54 -5.58 -13.44 -20.13
C ALA A 54 -6.01 -12.03 -20.59
N GLY A 55 -5.42 -10.99 -20.01
CA GLY A 55 -5.76 -9.59 -20.28
C GLY A 55 -7.03 -9.08 -19.59
N GLN A 56 -7.73 -9.91 -18.81
CA GLN A 56 -8.88 -9.46 -18.02
C GLN A 56 -8.41 -8.59 -16.86
N GLN A 57 -9.00 -7.40 -16.73
CA GLN A 57 -8.72 -6.47 -15.63
C GLN A 57 -9.76 -6.68 -14.52
N ILE A 58 -9.29 -7.13 -13.36
CA ILE A 58 -10.12 -7.43 -12.20
C ILE A 58 -9.75 -6.58 -10.99
N THR A 59 -10.74 -6.37 -10.13
CA THR A 59 -10.60 -5.83 -8.79
C THR A 59 -11.10 -6.86 -7.79
N ILE A 60 -10.31 -7.06 -6.73
CA ILE A 60 -10.62 -7.91 -5.59
C ILE A 60 -10.63 -6.99 -4.36
N THR A 61 -11.71 -6.98 -3.57
CA THR A 61 -11.76 -6.30 -2.25
C THR A 61 -12.04 -7.31 -1.15
N LEU A 62 -11.41 -7.10 0.01
CA LEU A 62 -11.65 -7.84 1.24
C LEU A 62 -11.86 -6.83 2.37
N ASP A 63 -13.11 -6.74 2.82
CA ASP A 63 -13.57 -5.76 3.79
C ASP A 63 -13.99 -6.48 5.08
N SER A 64 -13.50 -6.03 6.25
CA SER A 64 -13.90 -6.56 7.56
C SER A 64 -13.90 -5.49 8.64
N THR A 65 -14.83 -5.60 9.60
CA THR A 65 -14.83 -4.82 10.84
C THR A 65 -14.29 -5.59 12.05
N ASP A 66 -14.07 -6.89 11.89
CA ASP A 66 -13.75 -7.82 12.97
C ASP A 66 -12.25 -8.10 13.06
N PHE A 67 -11.53 -7.97 11.95
CA PHE A 67 -10.09 -8.19 11.86
C PHE A 67 -9.46 -7.27 10.80
N ASP A 68 -8.12 -7.21 10.84
CA ASP A 68 -7.26 -6.56 9.85
C ASP A 68 -7.04 -7.53 8.66
N PRO A 69 -7.69 -7.30 7.49
CA PRO A 69 -7.71 -8.26 6.38
C PRO A 69 -6.42 -8.28 5.57
N VAL A 70 -6.16 -9.43 4.94
CA VAL A 70 -5.03 -9.64 4.03
C VAL A 70 -5.50 -10.43 2.82
N LEU A 71 -5.22 -9.90 1.63
CA LEU A 71 -5.46 -10.54 0.34
C LEU A 71 -4.18 -11.11 -0.27
N THR A 72 -4.29 -12.31 -0.81
CA THR A 72 -3.31 -12.89 -1.75
C THR A 72 -4.04 -13.42 -2.98
N LEU A 73 -3.51 -13.17 -4.17
CA LEU A 73 -3.97 -13.79 -5.42
C LEU A 73 -2.92 -14.77 -5.93
N LEU A 74 -3.33 -16.03 -6.07
CA LEU A 74 -2.54 -17.09 -6.70
C LEU A 74 -3.00 -17.32 -8.14
N ASP A 75 -2.04 -17.55 -9.02
CA ASP A 75 -2.25 -17.95 -10.42
C ASP A 75 -2.64 -19.44 -10.57
N PRO A 76 -2.98 -19.92 -11.78
CA PRO A 76 -3.30 -21.32 -12.04
C PRO A 76 -2.16 -22.33 -11.74
N SER A 77 -0.94 -21.85 -11.51
CA SER A 77 0.23 -22.64 -11.07
C SER A 77 0.46 -22.54 -9.55
N GLU A 78 -0.52 -22.06 -8.79
CA GLU A 78 -0.47 -21.81 -7.33
C GLU A 78 0.63 -20.81 -6.91
N THR A 79 1.11 -19.97 -7.83
CA THR A 79 2.13 -18.95 -7.55
C THR A 79 1.48 -17.61 -7.21
N GLU A 80 1.99 -16.95 -6.17
CA GLU A 80 1.53 -15.61 -5.78
C GLU A 80 1.90 -14.57 -6.85
N ILE A 81 0.87 -13.85 -7.34
CA ILE A 81 1.01 -12.79 -8.35
C ILE A 81 0.55 -11.42 -7.88
N ALA A 82 -0.17 -11.35 -6.75
CA ALA A 82 -0.49 -10.09 -6.07
C ALA A 82 -0.78 -10.32 -4.59
N PHE A 83 -0.46 -9.32 -3.78
CA PHE A 83 -0.68 -9.28 -2.33
C PHE A 83 -1.06 -7.86 -1.93
N ASN A 84 -1.95 -7.72 -0.96
CA ASN A 84 -2.25 -6.44 -0.32
C ASN A 84 -2.84 -6.65 1.08
N ASP A 85 -2.42 -5.86 2.05
CA ASP A 85 -2.88 -5.84 3.45
C ASP A 85 -3.47 -4.48 3.89
N ASP A 86 -3.20 -3.38 3.18
CA ASP A 86 -3.86 -2.08 3.42
C ASP A 86 -4.24 -1.34 2.13
N PHE A 87 -5.35 -0.58 2.15
CA PHE A 87 -5.73 0.27 1.02
C PHE A 87 -6.45 1.55 1.44
N GLY A 88 -6.04 2.67 0.84
CA GLY A 88 -6.77 3.94 0.87
C GLY A 88 -6.94 4.60 2.24
N GLY A 89 -6.01 4.39 3.17
CA GLY A 89 -6.14 4.89 4.54
C GLY A 89 -7.12 4.08 5.39
N SER A 90 -7.48 2.87 4.93
CA SER A 90 -8.21 1.86 5.70
C SER A 90 -7.34 0.61 5.85
N LEU A 91 -7.70 -0.26 6.79
CA LEU A 91 -7.14 -1.60 6.90
C LEU A 91 -7.71 -2.58 5.86
N ASN A 92 -8.74 -2.20 5.10
CA ASN A 92 -9.33 -3.10 4.10
C ASN A 92 -8.39 -3.31 2.92
N SER A 93 -8.30 -4.55 2.44
CA SER A 93 -7.38 -4.91 1.36
C SER A 93 -8.03 -4.78 -0.02
N LYS A 94 -7.25 -4.33 -1.01
CA LYS A 94 -7.67 -4.24 -2.41
C LYS A 94 -6.55 -4.62 -3.37
N ILE A 95 -6.86 -5.51 -4.33
CA ILE A 95 -5.98 -5.84 -5.46
C ILE A 95 -6.66 -5.39 -6.75
N ILE A 96 -5.94 -4.66 -7.60
CA ILE A 96 -6.34 -4.32 -8.97
C ILE A 96 -5.28 -4.90 -9.91
N ILE A 97 -5.64 -5.78 -10.84
CA ILE A 97 -4.66 -6.52 -11.65
C ILE A 97 -5.19 -6.88 -13.04
N THR A 98 -4.29 -6.91 -14.02
CA THR A 98 -4.51 -7.56 -15.32
C THR A 98 -4.03 -9.01 -15.23
N LEU A 99 -4.94 -9.98 -15.44
CA LEU A 99 -4.60 -11.39 -15.37
C LEU A 99 -3.65 -11.80 -16.51
N PRO A 100 -2.52 -12.48 -16.22
CA PRO A 100 -1.51 -12.81 -17.24
C PRO A 100 -1.93 -13.95 -18.17
N GLU A 101 -2.72 -14.91 -17.70
CA GLU A 101 -3.09 -16.12 -18.46
C GLU A 101 -4.54 -16.59 -18.22
N ASP A 102 -5.00 -17.54 -19.04
CA ASP A 102 -6.30 -18.20 -18.87
C ASP A 102 -6.19 -19.31 -17.81
N GLY A 103 -7.13 -19.37 -16.87
CA GLY A 103 -7.24 -20.49 -15.93
C GLY A 103 -7.97 -20.19 -14.62
N THR A 104 -7.94 -21.15 -13.70
CA THR A 104 -8.51 -21.00 -12.36
C THR A 104 -7.52 -20.29 -11.44
N TYR A 105 -7.82 -19.05 -11.07
CA TYR A 105 -7.09 -18.29 -10.07
C TYR A 105 -7.65 -18.57 -8.67
N THR A 106 -6.85 -18.41 -7.61
CA THR A 106 -7.31 -18.57 -6.23
C THR A 106 -7.07 -17.30 -5.42
N VAL A 107 -8.14 -16.68 -4.92
CA VAL A 107 -8.03 -15.66 -3.88
C VAL A 107 -7.86 -16.34 -2.53
N VAL A 108 -6.88 -15.91 -1.74
CA VAL A 108 -6.71 -16.28 -0.35
C VAL A 108 -7.05 -15.07 0.51
N ALA A 109 -8.11 -15.19 1.32
CA ALA A 109 -8.48 -14.21 2.33
C ALA A 109 -7.92 -14.67 3.69
N ARG A 110 -7.25 -13.77 4.40
CA ARG A 110 -6.62 -14.01 5.71
C ARG A 110 -6.88 -12.85 6.67
N SER A 111 -6.74 -13.14 7.97
CA SER A 111 -6.61 -12.15 9.03
C SER A 111 -5.13 -11.95 9.37
N PHE A 112 -4.64 -10.71 9.44
CA PHE A 112 -3.25 -10.37 9.78
C PHE A 112 -2.87 -10.87 11.19
N SER A 113 -3.75 -10.69 12.17
CA SER A 113 -3.59 -11.21 13.55
C SER A 113 -3.90 -12.70 13.69
N GLY A 114 -4.55 -13.31 12.69
CA GLY A 114 -5.01 -14.69 12.69
C GLY A 114 -6.28 -14.94 13.51
N GLU A 115 -6.93 -13.90 14.03
CA GLU A 115 -8.10 -13.98 14.92
C GLU A 115 -9.38 -14.40 14.17
N GLY A 116 -9.53 -13.93 12.93
CA GLY A 116 -10.70 -14.19 12.07
C GLY A 116 -12.00 -13.49 12.52
N GLY A 117 -13.00 -13.50 11.65
CA GLY A 117 -14.28 -12.84 11.88
C GLY A 117 -15.16 -12.83 10.63
N ASP A 118 -16.23 -12.04 10.62
CA ASP A 118 -17.05 -11.82 9.43
C ASP A 118 -16.32 -10.90 8.44
N TYR A 119 -16.49 -11.13 7.14
CA TYR A 119 -15.91 -10.34 6.05
C TYR A 119 -16.73 -10.43 4.77
N ASP A 120 -16.63 -9.40 3.93
CA ASP A 120 -17.13 -9.37 2.56
C ASP A 120 -15.95 -9.48 1.59
N LEU A 121 -16.00 -10.49 0.70
CA LEU A 121 -15.04 -10.68 -0.38
C LEU A 121 -15.74 -10.48 -1.73
N VAL A 122 -15.23 -9.58 -2.55
CA VAL A 122 -15.77 -9.30 -3.89
C VAL A 122 -14.69 -9.45 -4.95
N VAL A 123 -14.94 -10.30 -5.95
CA VAL A 123 -14.15 -10.37 -7.20
C VAL A 123 -15.03 -9.85 -8.34
N ARG A 124 -14.57 -8.82 -9.05
CA ARG A 124 -15.31 -8.20 -10.16
C ARG A 124 -14.38 -7.64 -11.24
N ALA A 125 -14.94 -7.23 -12.38
CA ALA A 125 -14.21 -6.41 -13.33
C ALA A 125 -13.82 -5.06 -12.71
N SER A 126 -12.64 -4.55 -13.07
CA SER A 126 -12.20 -3.20 -12.68
C SER A 126 -13.03 -2.12 -13.37
N THR A 127 -13.28 -1.03 -12.64
CA THR A 127 -13.78 0.22 -13.21
C THR A 127 -12.70 0.96 -13.97
N GLU A 128 -13.07 1.92 -14.82
CA GLU A 128 -12.11 2.77 -15.52
C GLU A 128 -11.23 3.57 -14.54
N PHE A 129 -11.82 4.05 -13.43
CA PHE A 129 -11.07 4.67 -12.32
C PHE A 129 -9.98 3.74 -11.78
N GLU A 130 -10.31 2.50 -11.45
CA GLU A 130 -9.37 1.54 -10.88
C GLU A 130 -8.23 1.18 -11.84
N ILE A 131 -8.53 1.09 -13.14
CA ILE A 131 -7.52 0.85 -14.18
C ILE A 131 -6.54 2.02 -14.26
N THR A 132 -7.05 3.25 -14.36
CA THR A 132 -6.21 4.45 -14.44
C THR A 132 -5.44 4.71 -13.12
N PHE A 133 -6.03 4.37 -11.98
CA PHE A 133 -5.35 4.44 -10.68
C PHE A 133 -4.19 3.44 -10.60
N ALA A 134 -4.39 2.18 -11.00
CA ALA A 134 -3.34 1.17 -11.03
C ALA A 134 -2.23 1.49 -12.04
N GLU A 135 -2.57 2.13 -13.17
CA GLU A 135 -1.58 2.69 -14.11
C GLU A 135 -0.75 3.80 -13.45
N ALA A 136 -1.37 4.72 -12.69
CA ALA A 136 -0.67 5.77 -11.97
C ALA A 136 0.31 5.23 -10.92
N GLU A 137 -0.11 4.24 -10.12
CA GLU A 137 0.75 3.54 -9.15
C GLU A 137 1.94 2.84 -9.83
N ALA A 138 1.71 2.17 -10.97
CA ALA A 138 2.78 1.54 -11.74
C ALA A 138 3.79 2.56 -12.31
N LEU A 139 3.34 3.78 -12.66
CA LEU A 139 4.20 4.87 -13.11
C LEU A 139 5.01 5.49 -11.95
N VAL A 140 4.44 5.57 -10.73
CA VAL A 140 5.19 5.94 -9.52
C VAL A 140 6.32 4.95 -9.25
N LEU A 141 6.05 3.64 -9.33
CA LEU A 141 7.06 2.58 -9.16
C LEU A 141 8.14 2.60 -10.27
N ALA A 142 7.83 3.15 -11.44
CA ALA A 142 8.77 3.36 -12.53
C ALA A 142 9.54 4.70 -12.44
N GLU A 143 9.30 5.51 -11.39
CA GLU A 143 9.79 6.88 -11.21
C GLU A 143 9.39 7.88 -12.34
N ASP A 144 8.39 7.52 -13.16
CA ASP A 144 7.80 8.43 -14.18
C ASP A 144 6.71 9.29 -13.54
N TYR A 145 7.13 10.13 -12.58
CA TYR A 145 6.24 11.01 -11.85
C TYR A 145 5.40 11.95 -12.74
N PRO A 146 5.92 12.56 -13.84
CA PRO A 146 5.08 13.36 -14.73
C PRO A 146 3.93 12.59 -15.35
N ALA A 147 4.15 11.33 -15.76
CA ALA A 147 3.08 10.47 -16.27
C ALA A 147 2.12 10.04 -15.14
N ALA A 148 2.64 9.69 -13.95
CA ALA A 148 1.82 9.34 -12.80
C ALA A 148 0.87 10.48 -12.37
N ILE A 149 1.36 11.73 -12.31
CA ILE A 149 0.56 12.92 -11.97
C ILE A 149 -0.57 13.12 -13.00
N ALA A 150 -0.29 12.88 -14.29
CA ALA A 150 -1.30 12.94 -15.34
C ALA A 150 -2.35 11.82 -15.18
N ALA A 151 -1.92 10.59 -14.92
CA ALA A 151 -2.79 9.45 -14.69
C ALA A 151 -3.67 9.64 -13.44
N TYR A 152 -3.13 10.05 -12.30
CA TYR A 152 -3.96 10.40 -11.12
C TYR A 152 -4.93 11.54 -11.41
N THR A 153 -4.53 12.54 -12.20
CA THR A 153 -5.44 13.63 -12.60
C THR A 153 -6.60 13.12 -13.47
N GLN A 154 -6.36 12.13 -14.33
CA GLN A 154 -7.42 11.43 -15.06
C GLN A 154 -8.29 10.57 -14.14
N ALA A 155 -7.70 9.84 -13.17
CA ALA A 155 -8.43 9.07 -12.17
C ALA A 155 -9.37 9.96 -11.35
N ILE A 156 -8.90 11.09 -10.83
CA ILE A 156 -9.72 12.10 -10.14
C ILE A 156 -10.87 12.61 -11.02
N ALA A 157 -10.67 12.74 -12.34
CA ALA A 157 -11.72 13.15 -13.26
C ALA A 157 -12.77 12.05 -13.54
N LEU A 158 -12.39 10.77 -13.42
CA LEU A 158 -13.27 9.61 -13.54
C LEU A 158 -14.12 9.40 -12.27
N ASP A 159 -13.51 9.52 -11.09
CA ASP A 159 -14.20 9.47 -9.81
C ASP A 159 -13.60 10.46 -8.79
N PRO A 160 -14.19 11.67 -8.65
CA PRO A 160 -13.73 12.69 -7.70
C PRO A 160 -13.96 12.35 -6.23
N SER A 161 -14.61 11.22 -5.91
CA SER A 161 -14.88 10.81 -4.52
C SER A 161 -13.74 10.00 -3.89
N GLN A 162 -12.72 9.63 -4.67
CA GLN A 162 -11.68 8.69 -4.25
C GLN A 162 -10.48 9.42 -3.63
N SER A 163 -10.42 9.41 -2.29
CA SER A 163 -9.34 10.05 -1.51
C SER A 163 -7.94 9.60 -1.95
N THR A 164 -7.78 8.32 -2.31
CA THR A 164 -6.54 7.70 -2.81
C THR A 164 -5.93 8.43 -3.99
N ALA A 165 -6.73 8.86 -4.98
CA ALA A 165 -6.19 9.46 -6.19
C ALA A 165 -5.60 10.86 -5.92
N TYR A 166 -6.14 11.59 -4.95
CA TYR A 166 -5.54 12.84 -4.46
C TYR A 166 -4.24 12.58 -3.68
N LEU A 167 -4.24 11.59 -2.77
CA LEU A 167 -3.04 11.22 -2.01
C LEU A 167 -1.89 10.75 -2.92
N GLY A 168 -2.18 9.86 -3.86
CA GLY A 168 -1.22 9.37 -4.85
C GLY A 168 -0.69 10.49 -5.74
N ARG A 169 -1.54 11.44 -6.17
CA ARG A 169 -1.09 12.61 -6.93
C ARG A 169 -0.16 13.50 -6.11
N ALA A 170 -0.52 13.83 -4.87
CA ALA A 170 0.31 14.63 -3.97
C ALA A 170 1.68 13.97 -3.75
N GLN A 171 1.71 12.65 -3.58
CA GLN A 171 2.95 11.87 -3.42
C GLN A 171 3.78 11.83 -4.71
N ALA A 172 3.15 11.69 -5.88
CA ALA A 172 3.86 11.76 -7.15
C ALA A 172 4.45 13.16 -7.42
N VAL A 173 3.75 14.23 -7.04
CA VAL A 173 4.27 15.62 -7.07
C VAL A 173 5.48 15.78 -6.17
N LEU A 174 5.42 15.29 -4.93
CA LEU A 174 6.57 15.33 -4.01
C LEU A 174 7.73 14.46 -4.52
N GLY A 175 7.44 13.27 -5.04
CA GLY A 175 8.41 12.37 -5.65
C GLY A 175 9.16 13.02 -6.82
N GLN A 176 8.45 13.73 -7.70
CA GLN A 176 9.07 14.52 -8.77
C GLN A 176 10.01 15.60 -8.21
N VAL A 177 9.57 16.38 -7.21
CA VAL A 177 10.39 17.42 -6.58
C VAL A 177 11.66 16.83 -5.96
N TYR A 178 11.55 15.71 -5.24
CA TYR A 178 12.71 15.02 -4.66
C TYR A 178 13.64 14.42 -5.73
N LEU A 179 13.12 13.90 -6.83
CA LEU A 179 13.92 13.38 -7.95
C LEU A 179 14.70 14.50 -8.66
N GLU A 180 14.08 15.67 -8.85
CA GLU A 180 14.67 16.82 -9.53
C GLU A 180 15.68 17.59 -8.65
N GLN A 181 15.44 17.69 -7.34
CA GLN A 181 16.18 18.59 -6.44
C GLN A 181 17.02 17.87 -5.39
N GLY A 182 16.70 16.61 -5.04
CA GLY A 182 17.50 15.74 -4.19
C GLY A 182 17.85 16.37 -2.84
N GLU A 183 19.15 16.45 -2.55
CA GLU A 183 19.71 16.99 -1.30
C GLU A 183 19.42 18.50 -1.07
N ALA A 184 18.86 19.21 -2.06
CA ALA A 184 18.51 20.63 -1.91
C ALA A 184 17.18 20.87 -1.17
N ILE A 185 16.41 19.82 -0.87
CA ILE A 185 15.20 19.91 -0.02
C ILE A 185 15.59 19.61 1.43
N GLU A 186 15.90 20.65 2.20
CA GLU A 186 16.15 20.54 3.65
C GLU A 186 14.84 20.66 4.46
N GLY A 187 13.85 21.39 3.93
CA GLY A 187 12.54 21.57 4.55
C GLY A 187 11.38 21.79 3.56
N PRO A 188 10.13 21.81 4.06
CA PRO A 188 8.94 22.12 3.26
C PRO A 188 8.98 23.50 2.59
N GLU A 189 9.79 24.44 3.09
CA GLU A 189 10.09 25.74 2.50
C GLU A 189 10.82 25.68 1.16
N ASP A 190 11.53 24.59 0.86
CA ASP A 190 12.29 24.41 -0.39
C ASP A 190 11.41 23.83 -1.52
N ILE A 191 10.29 23.17 -1.18
CA ILE A 191 9.34 22.63 -2.16
C ILE A 191 8.80 23.77 -3.03
N PRO A 192 8.87 23.72 -4.38
CA PRO A 192 8.36 24.78 -5.25
C PRO A 192 6.91 25.16 -4.95
N LEU A 193 6.60 26.45 -5.00
CA LEU A 193 5.27 26.97 -4.61
C LEU A 193 4.12 26.26 -5.34
N GLU A 194 4.23 26.09 -6.65
CA GLU A 194 3.19 25.42 -7.48
C GLU A 194 2.97 23.96 -7.05
N ALA A 195 4.05 23.22 -6.73
CA ALA A 195 3.98 21.86 -6.23
C ALA A 195 3.36 21.83 -4.81
N ARG A 196 3.76 22.77 -3.95
CA ARG A 196 3.25 22.90 -2.57
C ARG A 196 1.76 23.22 -2.53
N GLU A 197 1.29 24.14 -3.38
CA GLU A 197 -0.13 24.50 -3.50
C GLU A 197 -0.98 23.32 -3.99
N LEU A 198 -0.48 22.53 -4.95
CA LEU A 198 -1.16 21.32 -5.42
C LEU A 198 -1.24 20.24 -4.33
N VAL A 199 -0.13 19.98 -3.62
CA VAL A 199 -0.10 19.03 -2.49
C VAL A 199 -1.06 19.46 -1.38
N ILE A 200 -1.12 20.75 -1.05
CA ILE A 200 -2.09 21.28 -0.08
C ILE A 200 -3.53 21.01 -0.54
N ALA A 201 -3.87 21.34 -1.78
CA ALA A 201 -5.22 21.15 -2.32
C ALA A 201 -5.65 19.67 -2.32
N ASP A 202 -4.73 18.78 -2.68
CA ASP A 202 -4.97 17.33 -2.71
C ASP A 202 -5.11 16.75 -1.30
N PHE A 203 -4.28 17.18 -0.33
CA PHE A 203 -4.42 16.78 1.07
C PHE A 203 -5.71 17.29 1.72
N GLU A 204 -6.15 18.52 1.41
CA GLU A 204 -7.42 19.04 1.91
C GLU A 204 -8.62 18.26 1.35
N GLN A 205 -8.61 17.96 0.05
CA GLN A 205 -9.68 17.20 -0.59
C GLN A 205 -9.69 15.74 -0.10
N ALA A 206 -8.53 15.09 0.04
CA ALA A 206 -8.41 13.77 0.64
C ALA A 206 -8.93 13.75 2.10
N ALA A 207 -8.60 14.76 2.90
CA ALA A 207 -9.08 14.86 4.29
C ALA A 207 -10.61 15.02 4.38
N ILE A 208 -11.24 15.77 3.46
CA ILE A 208 -12.71 15.89 3.39
C ILE A 208 -13.35 14.54 3.07
N LEU A 209 -12.78 13.79 2.13
CA LEU A 209 -13.29 12.48 1.71
C LEU A 209 -13.11 11.43 2.81
N LEU A 210 -11.93 11.36 3.42
CA LEU A 210 -11.65 10.45 4.54
C LEU A 210 -12.53 10.73 5.77
N GLU A 211 -12.82 11.99 6.09
CA GLU A 211 -13.76 12.33 7.17
C GLU A 211 -15.20 11.91 6.83
N ALA A 212 -15.63 12.03 5.57
CA ALA A 212 -16.94 11.56 5.12
C ALA A 212 -17.09 10.03 5.21
N ASP A 213 -15.99 9.29 5.02
CA ASP A 213 -15.92 7.82 5.14
C ASP A 213 -15.66 7.33 6.59
N GLY A 214 -15.51 8.26 7.56
CA GLY A 214 -15.31 7.95 8.98
C GLY A 214 -13.86 7.79 9.44
N SER A 215 -12.88 7.99 8.55
CA SER A 215 -11.45 7.97 8.83
C SER A 215 -10.96 9.29 9.44
N GLU A 216 -11.58 9.73 10.54
CA GLU A 216 -11.34 11.03 11.20
C GLU A 216 -9.87 11.27 11.58
N ASP A 217 -9.17 10.25 12.12
CA ASP A 217 -7.75 10.37 12.53
C ASP A 217 -6.82 10.62 11.32
N TRP A 218 -7.09 9.97 10.18
CA TRP A 218 -6.34 10.20 8.95
C TRP A 218 -6.63 11.59 8.36
N ALA A 219 -7.90 12.01 8.36
CA ALA A 219 -8.28 13.36 7.95
C ALA A 219 -7.61 14.43 8.81
N LEU A 220 -7.51 14.24 10.12
CA LEU A 220 -6.80 15.13 11.03
C LEU A 220 -5.29 15.18 10.72
N SER A 221 -4.65 14.03 10.52
CA SER A 221 -3.22 13.93 10.17
C SER A 221 -2.88 14.67 8.86
N LEU A 222 -3.75 14.62 7.85
CA LEU A 222 -3.59 15.39 6.61
C LEU A 222 -3.76 16.90 6.84
N ARG A 223 -4.68 17.31 7.71
CA ARG A 223 -4.88 18.73 8.06
C ARG A 223 -3.68 19.31 8.81
N GLU A 224 -3.08 18.55 9.73
CA GLU A 224 -1.82 18.95 10.39
C GLU A 224 -0.68 19.13 9.38
N GLN A 225 -0.56 18.25 8.38
CA GLN A 225 0.42 18.39 7.30
C GLN A 225 0.15 19.62 6.43
N VAL A 226 -1.12 19.93 6.12
CA VAL A 226 -1.51 21.16 5.41
C VAL A 226 -1.14 22.42 6.20
N GLU A 227 -1.31 22.43 7.53
CA GLU A 227 -0.88 23.54 8.37
C GLU A 227 0.65 23.74 8.33
N VAL A 228 1.43 22.67 8.36
CA VAL A 228 2.90 22.73 8.20
C VAL A 228 3.28 23.33 6.85
N LEU A 229 2.67 22.88 5.75
CA LEU A 229 2.94 23.38 4.39
C LEU A 229 2.49 24.85 4.19
N ARG A 230 1.53 25.34 4.98
CA ARG A 230 1.06 26.74 4.92
C ARG A 230 1.87 27.70 5.79
N ASN A 231 2.24 27.31 7.00
CA ASN A 231 2.79 28.22 8.02
C ASN A 231 4.28 28.57 7.85
N LEU A 232 4.86 28.28 6.69
CA LEU A 232 6.27 28.48 6.36
C LEU A 232 6.67 29.97 6.33
N GLU A 233 5.72 30.89 6.10
CA GLU A 233 5.97 32.33 6.18
C GLU A 233 6.17 32.83 7.64
N SER A 234 5.84 32.02 8.65
CA SER A 234 5.86 32.46 10.07
C SER A 234 7.22 32.31 10.79
N PHE A 235 8.23 31.78 10.11
CA PHE A 235 9.56 31.50 10.67
C PHE A 235 10.70 32.42 10.19
N ASN A 236 10.39 33.45 9.37
CA ASN A 236 11.33 34.44 8.85
C ASN A 236 11.28 35.79 9.59
#